data_AF-A0A7Y8X3D5-F1
#
_entry.id   AF-A0A7Y8X3D5-F1
#
_cell.length_a   1.000
_cell.length_b   1.000
_cell.length_c   1.000
_cell.angle_alpha   90.00
_cell.angle_beta   90.00
_cell.angle_gamma   90.00
#
_symmetry.space_group_name_H-M   'P 1'
#
loop_
_entity.id
_entity.type
_entity.pdbx_description
1 polymer ?
#
loop_
_entity_poly.entity_id
_entity_poly.type
_entity_poly.pdbx_seq_one_letter_code
_entity_poly.pdbx_strand_id
1 'polypeptide(L)'
;MPSPQQPFGTVVSANGVNLRRYPSTDSAISGTLTHGAEIGLMSKVHAQDIDGNSIWYLLRDRPVWVSARHVDNTGQVPLSKDVEPPHPEG
;
A
#
# COMPACT_ATOMS: atom_id res chain seq x y z
N MET A 1 -12.71 14.66 -18.52
CA MET A 1 -12.12 13.37 -18.10
C MET A 1 -12.77 13.02 -16.76
N PRO A 2 -13.39 11.84 -16.58
CA PRO A 2 -13.80 11.42 -15.25
C PRO A 2 -12.56 11.34 -14.36
N SER A 3 -12.60 12.00 -13.20
CA SER A 3 -11.52 11.91 -12.20
C SER A 3 -11.37 10.45 -11.75
N PRO A 4 -10.13 9.94 -11.60
CA PRO A 4 -9.91 8.58 -11.12
C PRO A 4 -10.64 8.36 -9.79
N GLN A 5 -11.27 7.19 -9.65
CA GLN A 5 -12.16 6.90 -8.53
C GLN A 5 -11.37 6.85 -7.23
N GLN A 6 -11.50 7.91 -6.42
CA GLN A 6 -10.84 8.04 -5.13
C GLN A 6 -11.26 6.93 -4.14
N PRO A 7 -10.37 6.53 -3.22
CA PRO A 7 -8.99 6.99 -3.10
C PRO A 7 -8.07 6.30 -4.12
N PHE A 8 -7.09 7.03 -4.65
CA PHE A 8 -6.02 6.49 -5.48
C PHE A 8 -4.66 6.95 -4.96
N GLY A 9 -3.59 6.28 -5.36
CA GLY A 9 -2.22 6.60 -4.98
C GLY A 9 -1.36 6.82 -6.20
N THR A 10 -0.43 7.76 -6.12
CA THR A 10 0.57 8.04 -7.15
C THR A 10 1.94 7.63 -6.64
N VAL A 11 2.68 6.83 -7.42
CA VAL A 11 4.04 6.43 -7.03
C VAL A 11 4.99 7.62 -7.18
N VAL A 12 5.53 8.10 -6.06
CA VAL A 12 6.47 9.24 -6.01
C VAL A 12 7.93 8.80 -5.92
N SER A 13 8.19 7.51 -5.74
CA SER A 13 9.56 6.97 -5.75
C SER A 13 10.14 6.96 -7.16
N ALA A 14 11.31 7.60 -7.33
CA ALA A 14 12.00 7.68 -8.62
C ALA A 14 12.36 6.30 -9.21
N ASN A 15 12.69 5.33 -8.35
CA ASN A 15 13.03 3.96 -8.75
C ASN A 15 11.78 3.06 -8.89
N GLY A 16 10.58 3.62 -8.69
CA GLY A 16 9.35 2.85 -8.57
C GLY A 16 9.20 2.21 -7.18
N VAL A 17 8.24 1.30 -7.08
CA VAL A 17 7.92 0.58 -5.84
C VAL A 17 7.51 -0.86 -6.12
N ASN A 18 7.91 -1.77 -5.24
CA ASN A 18 7.55 -3.18 -5.33
C ASN A 18 6.17 -3.43 -4.75
N LEU A 19 5.37 -4.22 -5.45
CA LEU A 19 4.10 -4.75 -4.98
C LEU A 19 4.33 -6.10 -4.32
N ARG A 20 3.75 -6.27 -3.14
CA ARG A 20 4.03 -7.42 -2.28
C ARG A 20 2.75 -8.14 -1.93
N ARG A 21 2.82 -9.47 -1.77
CA ARG A 21 1.63 -10.26 -1.41
C ARG A 21 1.14 -9.98 0.01
N TYR A 22 2.06 -9.59 0.90
CA TYR A 22 1.80 -9.18 2.28
C TYR A 22 2.49 -7.84 2.55
N PRO A 23 2.02 -7.05 3.54
CA PRO A 23 2.56 -5.74 3.88
C PRO A 23 3.88 -5.84 4.66
N SER A 24 4.88 -6.50 4.07
CA SER A 24 6.20 -6.73 4.62
C SER A 24 7.23 -6.83 3.49
N THR A 25 8.44 -6.33 3.70
CA THR A 25 9.56 -6.40 2.76
C THR A 25 10.12 -7.80 2.56
N ASP A 26 9.78 -8.74 3.44
CA ASP A 26 10.16 -10.16 3.34
C ASP A 26 9.15 -10.96 2.49
N SER A 27 8.00 -10.35 2.19
CA SER A 27 6.98 -10.98 1.34
C SER A 27 7.39 -11.04 -0.12
N ALA A 28 6.93 -12.10 -0.81
CA ALA A 28 7.10 -12.28 -2.23
C ALA A 28 6.61 -11.06 -3.04
N ILE A 29 7.47 -10.60 -3.95
CA ILE A 29 7.16 -9.53 -4.90
C ILE A 29 6.19 -10.09 -5.94
N SER A 30 5.00 -9.50 -6.02
CA SER A 30 3.98 -9.85 -7.01
C SER A 30 4.10 -9.02 -8.30
N GLY A 31 4.86 -7.93 -8.26
CA GLY A 31 5.09 -7.03 -9.40
C GLY A 31 5.75 -5.73 -8.95
N THR A 32 5.88 -4.79 -9.87
CA THR A 32 6.46 -3.46 -9.62
C THR A 32 5.59 -2.38 -10.26
N LEU A 33 5.67 -1.17 -9.72
CA LEU A 33 5.10 0.04 -10.29
C LEU A 33 6.22 1.05 -10.53
N THR A 34 6.15 1.75 -11.65
CA THR A 34 7.11 2.81 -11.99
C THR A 34 6.70 4.13 -11.35
N HIS A 35 7.64 5.09 -11.29
CA HIS A 35 7.36 6.46 -10.90
C HIS A 35 6.20 7.06 -11.72
N GLY A 36 5.31 7.80 -11.06
CA GLY A 36 4.13 8.43 -11.67
C GLY A 36 2.95 7.49 -11.93
N ALA A 37 3.07 6.20 -11.63
CA ALA A 37 1.96 5.26 -11.78
C ALA A 37 0.83 5.59 -10.79
N GLU A 38 -0.40 5.71 -11.30
CA GLU A 38 -1.61 5.88 -10.51
C GLU A 38 -2.26 4.52 -10.24
N ILE A 39 -2.65 4.27 -8.98
CA ILE A 39 -3.26 3.01 -8.54
C ILE A 39 -4.49 3.25 -7.68
N GLY A 40 -5.55 2.47 -7.91
CA GLY A 40 -6.72 2.48 -7.03
C GLY A 40 -6.37 1.90 -5.66
N LEU A 41 -6.67 2.63 -4.59
CA LEU A 41 -6.48 2.16 -3.23
C LEU A 41 -7.81 1.64 -2.68
N MET A 42 -7.76 0.49 -2.00
CA MET A 42 -8.90 -0.12 -1.32
C MET A 42 -8.92 0.26 0.15
N SER A 43 -7.83 -0.02 0.85
CA SER A 43 -7.67 0.24 2.27
C SER A 43 -6.21 0.37 2.65
N LYS A 44 -5.94 0.75 3.91
CA LYS A 44 -4.60 0.80 4.49
C LYS A 44 -4.52 -0.06 5.75
N VAL A 45 -3.31 -0.48 6.10
CA VAL A 45 -2.99 -1.15 7.38
C VAL A 45 -1.68 -0.60 7.93
N HIS A 46 -1.47 -0.81 9.23
CA HIS A 46 -0.17 -0.62 9.87
C HIS A 46 0.55 -1.98 9.84
N ALA A 47 1.77 -2.01 9.32
CA ALA A 47 2.58 -3.22 9.25
C ALA A 47 4.06 -2.85 9.32
N GLN A 48 4.93 -3.55 8.58
CA GLN A 48 6.36 -3.33 8.65
C GLN A 48 6.73 -1.87 8.36
N ASP A 49 7.52 -1.28 9.25
CA ASP A 49 8.02 0.07 9.08
C ASP A 49 9.05 0.12 7.94
N ILE A 50 8.87 1.08 7.04
CA ILE A 50 9.83 1.43 6.00
C ILE A 50 10.18 2.90 6.17
N ASP A 51 11.39 3.16 6.66
CA ASP A 51 11.94 4.51 6.78
C ASP A 51 11.03 5.45 7.60
N GLY A 52 10.48 4.95 8.71
CA GLY A 52 9.58 5.69 9.60
C GLY A 52 8.11 5.75 9.14
N ASN A 53 7.75 4.98 8.10
CA ASN A 53 6.37 4.83 7.65
C ASN A 53 5.93 3.36 7.66
N SER A 54 5.03 3.03 8.59
CA SER A 54 4.44 1.69 8.76
C SER A 54 3.14 1.50 7.99
N ILE A 55 2.71 2.48 7.19
CA ILE A 55 1.45 2.39 6.44
C ILE A 55 1.68 1.62 5.13
N TRP A 56 0.79 0.67 4.88
CA TRP A 56 0.71 -0.07 3.63
C TRP A 56 -0.67 0.05 3.03
N TYR A 57 -0.75 0.23 1.71
CA TYR A 57 -2.00 0.28 0.97
C TYR A 57 -2.28 -1.02 0.26
N LEU A 58 -3.53 -1.50 0.36
CA LEU A 58 -4.08 -2.56 -0.45
C LEU A 58 -4.60 -1.98 -1.76
N LEU A 59 -4.19 -2.56 -2.88
CA LEU A 59 -4.70 -2.16 -4.19
C LEU A 59 -6.15 -2.61 -4.37
N ARG A 60 -6.93 -1.81 -5.11
CA ARG A 60 -8.34 -2.12 -5.41
C ARG A 60 -8.51 -3.25 -6.41
N ASP A 61 -7.64 -3.28 -7.43
CA ASP A 61 -7.79 -4.20 -8.55
C ASP A 61 -7.24 -5.61 -8.24
N ARG A 62 -6.35 -5.71 -7.25
CA ARG A 62 -5.70 -6.97 -6.88
C ARG A 62 -5.28 -6.98 -5.41
N PRO A 63 -5.29 -8.15 -4.75
CA PRO A 63 -4.98 -8.29 -3.33
C PRO A 63 -3.46 -8.25 -3.09
N VAL A 64 -2.83 -7.12 -3.41
CA VAL A 64 -1.41 -6.87 -3.18
C VAL A 64 -1.21 -5.54 -2.47
N TRP A 65 -0.09 -5.44 -1.77
CA TRP A 65 0.26 -4.33 -0.91
C TRP A 65 1.38 -3.50 -1.51
N VAL A 66 1.31 -2.19 -1.25
CA VAL A 66 2.35 -1.23 -1.58
C VAL A 66 2.63 -0.36 -0.37
N SER A 67 3.91 -0.02 -0.14
CA SER A 67 4.28 0.85 0.97
C SER A 67 3.82 2.29 0.70
N ALA A 68 3.17 2.91 1.67
CA ALA A 68 2.79 4.32 1.63
C ALA A 68 4.01 5.24 1.62
N ARG A 69 5.18 4.76 2.06
CA ARG A 69 6.43 5.53 2.02
C ARG A 69 6.76 6.06 0.61
N HIS A 70 6.30 5.36 -0.41
CA HIS A 70 6.60 5.61 -1.82
C HIS A 70 5.38 6.00 -2.65
N VAL A 71 4.22 6.18 -2.01
CA VAL A 71 2.94 6.43 -2.67
C VAL A 71 2.25 7.62 -2.02
N ASP A 72 1.99 8.65 -2.80
CA ASP A 72 1.18 9.79 -2.38
C ASP A 72 -0.30 9.50 -2.65
N ASN A 73 -1.12 9.43 -1.60
CA ASN A 73 -2.52 9.05 -1.72
C ASN A 73 -3.44 10.28 -1.78
N THR A 74 -4.51 10.17 -2.57
CA THR A 74 -5.55 11.19 -2.63
C THR A 74 -6.76 10.79 -1.79
N GLY A 75 -7.27 11.77 -1.04
CA GLY A 75 -8.43 11.57 -0.16
C GLY A 75 -8.14 10.63 1.01
N GLN A 76 -9.21 10.19 1.68
CA GLN A 76 -9.12 9.32 2.84
C GLN A 76 -9.11 7.86 2.40
N VAL A 77 -7.99 7.17 2.64
CA VAL A 77 -7.93 5.70 2.54
C VAL A 77 -8.42 5.11 3.86
N PRO A 78 -9.48 4.27 3.85
CA PRO A 78 -9.99 3.67 5.08
C PRO A 78 -8.93 2.74 5.67
N LEU A 79 -8.69 2.88 6.97
CA LEU A 79 -7.90 1.91 7.72
C LEU A 79 -8.72 0.62 7.82
N SER A 80 -8.21 -0.46 7.23
CA SER A 80 -8.72 -1.79 7.56
C SER A 80 -8.50 -1.96 9.05
N LYS A 81 -9.59 -2.19 9.80
CA LYS A 81 -9.54 -2.66 11.19
C LYS A 81 -8.40 -3.64 11.32
N ASP A 82 -7.44 -3.30 12.17
CA ASP A 82 -6.21 -4.01 12.45
C ASP A 82 -6.31 -5.47 12.02
N VAL A 83 -5.47 -5.90 11.08
CA VAL A 83 -5.03 -7.30 11.14
C VAL A 83 -4.26 -7.32 12.45
N GLU A 84 -4.98 -7.61 13.53
CA GLU A 84 -4.44 -7.72 14.87
C GLU A 84 -3.16 -8.54 14.72
N PRO A 85 -1.98 -8.04 15.14
CA PRO A 85 -0.81 -8.90 15.21
C PRO A 85 -1.27 -10.13 16.01
N PRO A 86 -0.98 -11.37 15.58
CA PRO A 86 -1.47 -12.54 16.28
C PRO A 86 -1.14 -12.34 17.75
N HIS A 87 -2.18 -12.13 18.56
CA HIS A 87 -2.05 -12.03 19.98
C HIS A 87 -1.31 -13.31 20.37
N PRO A 88 -0.15 -13.26 21.03
CA PRO A 88 0.42 -14.47 21.59
C PRO A 88 -0.59 -14.93 22.63
N GLU A 89 -1.42 -15.91 22.26
CA GLU A 89 -2.26 -16.64 23.20
C GLU A 89 -1.30 -17.28 24.22
N GLY A 90 -1.29 -16.70 25.42
CA GLY A 90 -0.58 -17.21 26.59
C GLY A 90 -1.43 -18.20 27.37
#